data_AF-A0A968U9X0-F1
#
_entry.id   AF-A0A968U9X0-F1
#
_cell.length_a   1.000
_cell.length_b   1.000
_cell.length_c   1.000
_cell.angle_alpha   90.00
_cell.angle_beta   90.00
_cell.angle_gamma   90.00
#
_symmetry.space_group_name_H-M   'P 1'
#
loop_
_entity.id
_entity.type
_entity.pdbx_description
1 polymer ?
#
loop_
_entity_poly.entity_id
_entity_poly.type
_entity_poly.pdbx_seq_one_letter_code
_entity_poly.pdbx_strand_id
1 'polypeptide(L)' 'MPASVQAPFQTFLPENPDFNASDLQTEIAKLFERQKAIAQLTQGEMLADDLLDLLEGQDLDPVEFVDMAVDNINVLMGC' A
#
# COMPACT_ATOMS: atom_id res chain seq x y z
N MET A 1 7.98 -21.36 -8.09
CA MET A 1 6.56 -21.14 -7.73
C MET A 1 6.07 -19.99 -8.58
N PRO A 2 4.85 -20.01 -9.14
CA PRO A 2 4.39 -18.86 -9.93
C PRO A 2 4.37 -17.65 -9.01
N ALA A 3 4.93 -16.53 -9.47
CA ALA A 3 4.86 -15.28 -8.74
C ALA A 3 3.38 -15.02 -8.42
N SER A 4 3.05 -15.01 -7.13
CA SER A 4 1.78 -14.47 -6.67
C SER A 4 1.69 -13.08 -7.28
N VAL A 5 0.71 -12.85 -8.15
CA VAL A 5 0.45 -11.52 -8.69
C VAL A 5 0.04 -10.67 -7.49
N GLN A 6 1.02 -10.01 -6.87
CA GLN A 6 0.76 -8.92 -5.94
C GLN A 6 -0.08 -7.92 -6.74
N ALA A 7 -1.31 -7.68 -6.30
CA ALA A 7 -2.05 -6.60 -6.89
C ALA A 7 -1.30 -5.29 -6.55
N PRO A 8 -1.18 -4.35 -7.49
CA PRO A 8 -0.39 -3.13 -7.28
C PRO A 8 -0.74 -2.45 -5.96
N PHE A 9 0.28 -2.02 -5.22
CA PHE A 9 0.16 -1.28 -3.95
C PHE A 9 -0.41 -2.07 -2.76
N GLN A 10 -0.69 -3.36 -2.89
CA GLN A 10 -0.94 -4.21 -1.72
C GLN A 10 0.35 -4.36 -0.91
N THR A 11 0.30 -4.01 0.36
CA THR A 11 1.46 -4.02 1.25
C THR A 11 1.60 -5.32 2.02
N PHE A 12 0.51 -6.08 2.10
CA PHE A 12 0.47 -7.40 2.73
C PHE A 12 -0.21 -8.42 1.81
N LEU A 13 0.57 -9.40 1.38
CA LEU A 13 0.08 -10.73 1.05
C LEU A 13 1.09 -11.70 1.65
N PRO A 14 0.86 -12.18 2.88
CA PRO A 14 1.77 -13.13 3.43
C PRO A 14 1.44 -14.48 2.82
N GLU A 15 2.51 -15.25 2.62
CA GLU A 15 2.53 -16.71 2.51
C GLU A 15 1.97 -17.39 3.78
N ASN A 16 1.04 -16.74 4.49
CA ASN A 16 0.41 -17.18 5.72
C ASN A 16 -0.73 -18.14 5.36
N PRO A 17 -0.63 -19.43 5.75
CA PRO A 17 -1.68 -20.42 5.50
C PRO A 17 -3.01 -20.09 6.18
N ASP A 18 -3.02 -19.18 7.16
CA ASP A 18 -4.23 -18.74 7.88
C ASP A 18 -4.88 -17.48 7.28
N PHE A 19 -4.27 -16.89 6.23
CA PHE A 19 -4.83 -15.72 5.56
C PHE A 19 -6.20 -16.06 4.96
N ASN A 20 -7.20 -15.27 5.31
CA ASN A 20 -8.58 -15.50 4.90
C ASN A 20 -9.21 -14.26 4.22
N ALA A 21 -10.47 -14.41 3.80
CA ALA A 21 -11.17 -13.35 3.08
C ALA A 21 -11.39 -12.08 3.92
N SER A 22 -11.45 -12.18 5.24
CA SER A 22 -11.55 -11.02 6.14
C SER A 22 -10.25 -10.23 6.13
N ASP A 23 -9.10 -10.91 6.20
CA ASP A 23 -7.80 -10.26 6.16
C ASP A 23 -7.60 -9.51 4.83
N LEU A 24 -8.03 -10.11 3.72
CA LEU A 24 -8.03 -9.47 2.41
C LEU A 24 -8.89 -8.20 2.39
N GLN A 25 -10.10 -8.24 2.96
CA GLN A 25 -10.95 -7.05 3.05
C GLN A 25 -10.33 -5.94 3.89
N THR A 26 -9.68 -6.30 5.01
CA THR A 26 -8.95 -5.35 5.85
C THR A 26 -7.80 -4.71 5.08
N GLU A 27 -6.99 -5.49 4.36
CA GLU A 27 -5.88 -4.94 3.57
C GLU A 27 -6.39 -4.04 2.42
N ILE A 28 -7.48 -4.42 1.76
CA ILE A 28 -8.11 -3.59 0.74
C ILE A 28 -8.58 -2.26 1.33
N ALA A 29 -9.20 -2.27 2.52
CA ALA A 29 -9.64 -1.05 3.18
C ALA A 29 -8.46 -0.13 3.52
N LYS A 30 -7.38 -0.68 4.10
CA LYS A 30 -6.13 0.04 4.37
C LYS A 30 -5.53 0.64 3.10
N LEU A 31 -5.51 -0.13 2.01
CA LEU A 31 -5.06 0.33 0.71
C LEU A 31 -5.87 1.55 0.21
N PHE A 32 -7.20 1.48 0.25
CA PHE A 32 -8.04 2.62 -0.16
C PHE A 32 -7.79 3.86 0.69
N GLU A 33 -7.57 3.70 1.99
CA GLU A 33 -7.24 4.79 2.89
C GLU A 33 -5.93 5.48 2.49
N ARG A 34 -4.87 4.70 2.23
CA ARG A 34 -3.59 5.21 1.74
C ARG A 34 -3.73 5.95 0.41
N GLN A 35 -4.46 5.37 -0.55
CA GLN A 35 -4.66 6.00 -1.87
C GLN A 35 -5.43 7.31 -1.77
N LYS A 36 -6.43 7.37 -0.88
CA LYS A 36 -7.16 8.60 -0.59
C LYS A 36 -6.23 9.64 0.04
N ALA A 37 -5.44 9.26 1.05
CA ALA A 37 -4.49 10.16 1.71
C ALA A 37 -3.46 10.74 0.74
N ILE A 38 -2.89 9.91 -0.14
CA ILE A 38 -1.99 10.36 -1.21
C ILE A 38 -2.68 11.35 -2.14
N ALA A 39 -3.91 11.06 -2.58
CA ALA A 39 -4.67 11.97 -3.43
C ALA A 39 -4.91 13.32 -2.72
N GLN A 40 -5.30 13.30 -1.44
CA GLN A 40 -5.50 14.50 -0.63
C GLN A 40 -4.20 15.30 -0.45
N LEU A 41 -3.07 14.63 -0.21
CA LEU A 41 -1.75 15.27 -0.13
C LEU A 41 -1.42 15.99 -1.44
N THR A 42 -1.60 15.33 -2.58
CA THR A 42 -1.32 15.92 -3.91
C THR A 42 -2.26 17.08 -4.28
N GLN A 43 -3.44 17.12 -3.68
CA GLN A 43 -4.41 18.20 -3.85
C GLN A 43 -4.21 19.35 -2.83
N GLY A 44 -3.29 19.19 -1.87
CA GLY A 44 -3.06 20.13 -0.78
C GLY A 44 -4.14 20.12 0.31
N GLU A 45 -4.93 19.06 0.39
CA GLU A 45 -6.00 18.87 1.38
C GLU A 45 -5.53 18.15 2.66
N MET A 46 -4.34 17.57 2.63
CA MET A 46 -3.72 16.83 3.74
C MET A 46 -2.25 17.23 3.88
N LEU A 47 -1.72 17.24 5.11
CA LEU A 47 -0.31 17.50 5.37
C LEU A 47 0.51 16.23 5.15
N ALA A 48 1.80 16.39 4.82
CA ALA A 48 2.70 15.24 4.67
C ALA A 48 2.83 14.45 5.98
N ASP A 49 2.86 15.13 7.13
CA ASP A 49 2.93 14.50 8.45
C ASP A 49 1.72 13.59 8.72
N ASP A 50 0.51 14.00 8.33
CA ASP A 50 -0.71 13.18 8.48
C ASP A 50 -0.64 11.89 7.65
N LEU A 51 -0.01 11.94 6.47
CA LEU A 51 0.24 10.76 5.65
C LEU A 51 1.28 9.83 6.31
N LEU A 52 2.33 10.39 6.90
CA LEU A 52 3.35 9.60 7.61
C LEU A 52 2.75 8.91 8.83
N ASP A 53 1.93 9.62 9.61
CA ASP A 53 1.21 9.07 10.76
C ASP A 53 0.25 7.95 10.34
N LEU A 54 -0.43 8.09 9.18
CA LEU A 54 -1.27 7.04 8.62
C LEU A 54 -0.46 5.78 8.27
N LEU A 55 0.70 5.94 7.65
CA LEU A 55 1.57 4.82 7.28
C LEU A 55 2.08 4.11 8.53
N GLU A 56 2.56 4.86 9.53
CA GLU A 56 3.01 4.32 10.82
C GLU A 56 1.87 3.58 11.53
N GLY A 57 0.65 4.16 11.56
CA GLY A 57 -0.53 3.52 12.13
C GLY A 57 -1.00 2.26 11.41
N GLN A 58 -0.52 2.00 10.20
CA GLN A 58 -0.75 0.77 9.45
C GLN A 58 0.47 -0.18 9.48
N ASP A 59 1.44 0.07 10.35
CA ASP A 59 2.70 -0.68 10.50
C ASP A 59 3.55 -0.68 9.21
N LEU A 60 3.55 0.43 8.46
CA LEU A 60 4.35 0.61 7.25
C LEU A 60 5.50 1.59 7.47
N ASP A 61 6.71 1.19 7.09
CA ASP A 61 7.82 2.11 6.97
C ASP A 61 7.62 3.01 5.72
N PRO A 62 7.67 4.34 5.86
CA PRO A 62 7.44 5.24 4.74
C PRO A 62 8.45 5.09 3.59
N VAL A 63 9.70 4.74 3.88
CA VAL A 63 10.74 4.54 2.86
C VAL A 63 10.43 3.27 2.08
N GLU A 64 10.17 2.17 2.77
CA GLU A 64 9.79 0.90 2.13
C GLU A 64 8.51 1.03 1.30
N PHE A 65 7.54 1.80 1.80
CA PHE A 65 6.30 2.07 1.08
C PHE A 65 6.54 2.83 -0.23
N VAL A 66 7.40 3.85 -0.21
CA VAL A 66 7.76 4.61 -1.41
C VAL A 66 8.49 3.72 -2.42
N ASP A 67 9.48 2.94 -1.97
CA ASP A 67 10.22 2.02 -2.83
C ASP A 67 9.26 1.01 -3.50
N MET A 68 8.34 0.43 -2.73
CA MET A 68 7.31 -0.47 -3.25
C MET A 68 6.37 0.20 -4.26
N ALA A 69 5.97 1.45 -4.01
CA ALA A 69 5.13 2.20 -4.92
C ALA A 69 5.86 2.48 -6.25
N VAL A 70 7.15 2.83 -6.18
CA VAL A 70 8.01 3.04 -7.35
C VAL A 70 8.18 1.76 -8.14
N ASP A 71 8.48 0.63 -7.49
CA ASP A 71 8.62 -0.67 -8.12
C ASP A 71 7.33 -1.12 -8.81
N ASN A 72 6.18 -0.95 -8.16
CA ASN A 72 4.87 -1.24 -8.75
C ASN A 72 4.60 -0.39 -10.01
N ILE A 73 4.98 0.88 -9.98
CA ILE A 73 4.87 1.77 -11.14
C ILE A 73 5.79 1.30 -12.27
N ASN A 74 7.04 0.93 -11.97
CA ASN A 74 7.99 0.42 -12.97
C ASN A 74 7.47 -0.86 -13.65
N VAL A 75 6.91 -1.79 -12.87
CA VAL A 75 6.28 -3.01 -13.39
C VAL A 75 5.12 -2.69 -14.32
N LEU A 76 4.26 -1.73 -13.97
CA LEU A 76 3.12 -1.31 -14.81
C LEU A 76 3.56 -0.57 -16.08
N MET A 77 4.65 0.20 -16.01
CA MET A 77 5.18 0.95 -17.14
C MET A 77 6.11 0.13 -18.05
N GLY A 78 6.47 -1.09 -17.65
CA GLY A 78 7.33 -1.99 -18.42
C GLY A 78 8.77 -1.50 -18.55
N CYS A 79 9.25 -0.75 -17.55
CA CYS A 79 10.62 -0.24 -17.45
C CYS A 79 11.51 -1.16 -16.62
#